data_AF-A0A672J7L5-F1
#
_entry.id   AF-A0A672J7L5-F1
#
_cell.length_a   1.000
_cell.length_b   1.000
_cell.length_c   1.000
_cell.angle_alpha   90.00
_cell.angle_beta   90.00
_cell.angle_gamma   90.00
#
_symmetry.space_group_name_H-M   'P 1'
#
loop_
_entity.id
_entity.type
_entity.pdbx_description
1 polymer ?
#
loop_
_entity_poly.entity_id
_entity_poly.type
_entity_poly.pdbx_seq_one_letter_code
_entity_poly.pdbx_strand_id
1 'polypeptide(L)'
;YKEYEKKVKELSEEKETYRRSLETEVKKLQNCTMDATHKIDETLTKLLEKKEKYVVAIYQVSKYTTAASLLCIEFHDLRFSRQDEIVEEVKRQEEEVKVFHEAYDCIVAEDKILDKDFRKDFFDVPNSVVDALYKLFKRRPRFVTPTDLLKEHRLCASLPPDALGKMLKAMEDLDSPENMPGGLNPSIWERFCAIRRTKVESEHQVKLKALTLAEMQAFLQRRRDEEKAAEQEIKNLSEKNRLLTDTMVQVILKQGQVELSATDLTVDYTDLILYHRSVVDHLRKQIRMLGEEKIATMVKRKDVRKGTIQLEWEHKVLRKKIEDLHDKARNIKMLRLSEEQRHMTVIMFLFYSVFCLLHLIFLYFTSQILLMKRTNLNWGS
;
A
#
# COMPACT_ATOMS: atom_id res chain seq x y z
N TYR A 1 -12.07 -96.11 -0.14
CA TYR A 1 -11.25 -95.72 -1.31
C TYR A 1 -12.09 -95.02 -2.39
N LYS A 2 -13.11 -95.66 -3.00
CA LYS A 2 -14.02 -95.01 -3.99
C LYS A 2 -14.66 -93.70 -3.52
N GLU A 3 -15.10 -93.64 -2.27
CA GLU A 3 -15.77 -92.47 -1.69
C GLU A 3 -14.81 -91.29 -1.50
N TYR A 4 -13.53 -91.59 -1.28
CA TYR A 4 -12.46 -90.60 -1.21
C TYR A 4 -12.14 -90.03 -2.59
N GLU A 5 -12.01 -90.87 -3.63
CA GLU A 5 -11.82 -90.41 -5.02
C GLU A 5 -12.97 -89.53 -5.50
N LYS A 6 -14.21 -89.87 -5.14
CA LYS A 6 -15.38 -89.04 -5.44
C LYS A 6 -15.27 -87.66 -4.79
N LYS A 7 -14.96 -87.58 -3.50
CA LYS A 7 -14.76 -86.30 -2.79
C LYS A 7 -13.62 -85.47 -3.35
N VAL A 8 -12.52 -86.11 -3.77
CA VAL A 8 -11.38 -85.41 -4.40
C VAL A 8 -11.80 -84.80 -5.74
N LYS A 9 -12.62 -85.51 -6.53
CA LYS A 9 -13.13 -85.03 -7.80
C LYS A 9 -14.16 -83.91 -7.64
N GLU A 10 -15.09 -84.05 -6.68
CA GLU A 10 -16.04 -82.99 -6.33
C GLU A 10 -15.30 -81.71 -5.86
N LEU A 11 -14.27 -81.85 -5.00
CA LEU A 11 -13.42 -80.74 -4.56
C LEU A 11 -12.62 -80.10 -5.71
N SER A 12 -12.17 -80.86 -6.71
CA SER A 12 -11.43 -80.31 -7.85
C SER A 12 -12.36 -79.55 -8.79
N GLU A 13 -13.57 -80.04 -9.01
CA GLU A 13 -14.62 -79.37 -9.78
C GLU A 13 -15.09 -78.08 -9.09
N GLU A 14 -15.25 -78.09 -7.76
CA GLU A 14 -15.58 -76.90 -6.96
C GLU A 14 -14.46 -75.85 -7.02
N LYS A 15 -13.18 -76.26 -6.87
CA LYS A 15 -12.03 -75.36 -7.02
C LYS A 15 -11.96 -74.74 -8.41
N GLU A 16 -12.24 -75.52 -9.44
CA GLU A 16 -12.20 -75.09 -10.83
C GLU A 16 -13.34 -74.13 -11.16
N THR A 17 -14.55 -74.37 -10.64
CA THR A 17 -15.69 -73.43 -10.78
C THR A 17 -15.43 -72.12 -10.03
N TYR A 18 -14.88 -72.19 -8.82
CA TYR A 18 -14.49 -71.02 -8.05
C TYR A 18 -13.39 -70.20 -8.75
N ARG A 19 -12.37 -70.86 -9.31
CA ARG A 19 -11.32 -70.22 -10.12
C ARG A 19 -11.89 -69.46 -11.31
N ARG A 20 -12.80 -70.08 -12.08
CA ARG A 20 -13.45 -69.42 -13.23
C ARG A 20 -14.31 -68.22 -12.82
N SER A 21 -14.99 -68.31 -11.67
CA SER A 21 -15.76 -67.19 -11.11
C SER A 21 -14.85 -66.00 -10.79
N LEU A 22 -13.74 -66.24 -10.09
CA LEU A 22 -12.73 -65.23 -9.79
C LEU A 22 -12.12 -64.62 -11.05
N GLU A 23 -11.77 -65.43 -12.06
CA GLU A 23 -11.24 -64.92 -13.33
C GLU A 23 -12.25 -64.02 -14.07
N THR A 24 -13.53 -64.35 -13.98
CA THR A 24 -14.61 -63.52 -14.55
C THR A 24 -14.76 -62.20 -13.80
N GLU A 25 -14.67 -62.24 -12.47
CA GLU A 25 -14.75 -61.05 -11.62
C GLU A 25 -13.55 -60.12 -11.83
N VAL A 26 -12.33 -60.68 -11.91
CA VAL A 26 -11.10 -59.92 -12.23
C VAL A 26 -11.25 -59.23 -13.59
N LYS A 27 -11.71 -59.94 -14.63
CA LYS A 27 -11.96 -59.33 -15.94
C LYS A 27 -13.02 -58.23 -15.88
N LYS A 28 -14.10 -58.42 -15.13
CA LYS A 28 -15.14 -57.38 -14.94
C LYS A 28 -14.56 -56.14 -14.25
N LEU A 29 -13.77 -56.30 -13.20
CA LEU A 29 -13.14 -55.19 -12.48
C LEU A 29 -12.11 -54.46 -13.34
N GLN A 30 -11.30 -55.19 -14.12
CA GLN A 30 -10.37 -54.61 -15.07
C GLN A 30 -11.10 -53.76 -16.13
N ASN A 31 -12.15 -54.30 -16.74
CA ASN A 31 -12.95 -53.56 -17.72
C ASN A 31 -13.62 -52.33 -17.09
N CYS A 32 -14.19 -52.46 -15.89
CA CYS A 32 -14.80 -51.35 -15.17
C CYS A 32 -13.79 -50.25 -14.85
N THR A 33 -12.57 -50.62 -14.45
CA THR A 33 -11.48 -49.67 -14.18
C THR A 33 -11.06 -48.97 -15.48
N MET A 34 -10.91 -49.71 -16.58
CA MET A 34 -10.55 -49.15 -17.88
C MET A 34 -11.59 -48.16 -18.40
N ASP A 35 -12.88 -48.50 -18.31
CA ASP A 35 -13.99 -47.62 -18.69
C ASP A 35 -14.04 -46.37 -17.81
N ALA A 36 -13.79 -46.50 -16.50
CA ALA A 36 -13.74 -45.37 -15.58
C ALA A 36 -12.56 -44.43 -15.91
N THR A 37 -11.38 -44.97 -16.17
CA THR A 37 -10.20 -44.20 -16.57
C THR A 37 -10.47 -43.46 -17.89
N HIS A 38 -11.03 -44.14 -18.90
CA HIS A 38 -11.36 -43.50 -20.17
C HIS A 38 -12.35 -42.35 -20.01
N LYS A 39 -13.38 -42.49 -19.16
CA LYS A 39 -14.33 -41.40 -18.87
C LYS A 39 -13.66 -40.21 -18.19
N ILE A 40 -12.72 -40.46 -17.28
CA ILE A 40 -11.94 -39.41 -16.62
C ILE A 40 -11.08 -38.68 -17.65
N ASP A 41 -10.34 -39.40 -18.50
CA ASP A 41 -9.47 -38.83 -19.53
C ASP A 41 -10.27 -37.99 -20.53
N GLU A 42 -11.44 -38.48 -20.96
CA GLU A 42 -12.33 -37.74 -21.87
C GLU A 42 -12.84 -36.45 -21.22
N THR A 43 -13.19 -36.50 -19.93
CA THR A 43 -13.63 -35.31 -19.17
C THR A 43 -12.47 -34.32 -18.99
N LEU A 44 -11.27 -34.81 -18.69
CA LEU A 44 -10.06 -34.00 -18.54
C LEU A 44 -9.72 -33.28 -19.84
N THR A 45 -9.83 -33.98 -20.97
CA THR A 45 -9.57 -33.42 -22.31
C THR A 45 -10.54 -32.28 -22.61
N LYS A 46 -11.85 -32.48 -22.39
CA LYS A 46 -12.86 -31.42 -22.57
C LYS A 46 -12.60 -30.21 -21.67
N LEU A 47 -12.13 -30.42 -20.44
CA LEU A 47 -11.77 -29.34 -19.53
C LEU A 47 -10.52 -28.58 -19.99
N LEU A 48 -9.51 -29.27 -20.53
CA LEU A 48 -8.30 -28.66 -21.06
C LEU A 48 -8.59 -27.78 -22.28
N GLU A 49 -9.39 -28.27 -23.24
CA GLU A 49 -9.83 -27.48 -24.38
C GLU A 49 -10.59 -26.22 -23.95
N LYS A 50 -11.45 -26.34 -22.94
CA LYS A 50 -12.19 -25.20 -22.40
C LYS A 50 -11.27 -24.21 -21.70
N LYS A 51 -10.28 -24.69 -20.93
CA LYS A 51 -9.25 -23.86 -20.31
C LYS A 51 -8.47 -23.08 -21.37
N GLU A 52 -8.05 -23.73 -22.45
CA GLU A 52 -7.29 -23.08 -23.52
C GLU A 52 -8.10 -21.94 -24.17
N LYS A 53 -9.38 -22.18 -24.49
CA LYS A 53 -10.27 -21.14 -25.02
C LYS A 53 -10.39 -19.93 -24.08
N TYR A 54 -10.54 -20.16 -22.78
CA TYR A 54 -10.59 -19.05 -21.81
C TYR A 54 -9.26 -18.33 -21.66
N VAL A 55 -8.14 -19.05 -21.65
CA VAL A 55 -6.81 -18.45 -21.55
C VAL A 55 -6.54 -17.54 -22.75
N VAL A 56 -6.89 -17.99 -23.96
CA VAL A 56 -6.78 -17.17 -25.18
C VAL A 56 -7.65 -15.92 -25.08
N ALA A 57 -8.91 -16.06 -24.65
CA ALA A 57 -9.81 -14.92 -24.49
C ALA A 57 -9.30 -13.91 -23.43
N ILE A 58 -8.81 -14.40 -22.28
CA ILE A 58 -8.20 -13.56 -21.25
C ILE A 58 -7.00 -12.81 -21.81
N TYR A 59 -6.10 -13.51 -22.52
CA TYR A 59 -4.91 -12.88 -23.09
C TYR A 59 -5.26 -11.82 -24.13
N GLN A 60 -6.27 -12.08 -24.98
CA GLN A 60 -6.78 -11.09 -25.93
C GLN A 60 -7.31 -9.85 -25.22
N VAL A 61 -8.20 -10.02 -24.23
CA VAL A 61 -8.73 -8.88 -23.45
C VAL A 61 -7.61 -8.12 -22.76
N SER A 62 -6.72 -8.81 -22.04
CA SER A 62 -5.58 -8.17 -21.37
C SER A 62 -4.68 -7.41 -22.35
N LYS A 63 -4.44 -7.94 -23.55
CA LYS A 63 -3.66 -7.24 -24.59
C LYS A 63 -4.36 -5.96 -25.05
N TYR A 64 -5.67 -6.01 -25.34
CA TYR A 64 -6.43 -4.84 -25.76
C TYR A 64 -6.52 -3.79 -24.65
N THR A 65 -6.77 -4.22 -23.41
CA THR A 65 -6.82 -3.32 -22.25
C THR A 65 -5.47 -2.65 -22.01
N THR A 66 -4.37 -3.41 -22.02
CA THR A 66 -3.02 -2.84 -21.85
C THR A 66 -2.67 -1.87 -22.98
N ALA A 67 -2.99 -2.21 -24.24
CA ALA A 67 -2.73 -1.33 -25.37
C ALA A 67 -3.56 -0.03 -25.29
N ALA A 68 -4.84 -0.14 -24.91
CA ALA A 68 -5.71 1.02 -24.70
C ALA A 68 -5.19 1.91 -23.56
N SER A 69 -4.77 1.31 -22.44
CA SER A 69 -4.18 2.05 -21.31
C SER A 69 -2.87 2.74 -21.69
N LEU A 70 -1.97 2.07 -22.44
CA LEU A 70 -0.73 2.68 -22.92
C LEU A 70 -1.02 3.89 -23.82
N LEU A 71 -1.92 3.73 -24.78
CA LEU A 71 -2.34 4.80 -25.69
C LEU A 71 -2.93 5.97 -24.90
N CYS A 72 -3.74 5.70 -23.87
CA CYS A 72 -4.28 6.75 -23.01
C CYS A 72 -3.19 7.51 -22.24
N ILE A 73 -2.13 6.83 -21.79
CA ILE A 73 -0.98 7.46 -21.12
C ILE A 73 -0.21 8.34 -22.12
N GLU A 74 0.14 7.83 -23.30
CA GLU A 74 0.87 8.60 -24.31
C GLU A 74 0.10 9.84 -24.77
N PHE A 75 -1.20 9.70 -25.01
CA PHE A 75 -2.06 10.85 -25.35
C PHE A 75 -2.13 11.86 -24.20
N HIS A 76 -2.15 11.40 -22.96
CA HIS A 76 -2.15 12.28 -21.79
C HIS A 76 -0.84 13.06 -21.68
N ASP A 77 0.30 12.39 -21.82
CA ASP A 77 1.63 13.02 -21.76
C ASP A 77 1.82 14.07 -22.87
N LEU A 78 1.41 13.76 -24.10
CA LEU A 78 1.45 14.73 -25.22
C LEU A 78 0.58 15.97 -24.94
N ARG A 79 -0.58 15.79 -24.30
CA ARG A 79 -1.49 16.90 -23.97
C ARG A 79 -0.94 17.75 -22.83
N PHE A 80 -0.33 17.13 -21.81
CA PHE A 80 0.37 17.84 -20.74
C PHE A 80 1.54 18.67 -21.29
N SER A 81 2.37 18.07 -22.15
CA SER A 81 3.48 18.80 -22.80
C SER A 81 2.98 20.03 -23.56
N ARG A 82 1.87 19.89 -24.30
CA ARG A 82 1.25 21.02 -25.01
C ARG A 82 0.70 22.07 -24.05
N GLN A 83 0.14 21.68 -22.91
CA GLN A 83 -0.32 22.63 -21.89
C GLN A 83 0.86 23.42 -21.33
N ASP A 84 1.96 22.75 -20.97
CA ASP A 84 3.16 23.40 -20.44
C ASP A 84 3.74 24.42 -21.44
N GLU A 85 3.80 24.07 -22.72
CA GLU A 85 4.19 25.02 -23.78
C GLU A 85 3.26 26.24 -23.84
N ILE A 86 1.95 26.04 -23.69
CA ILE A 86 0.97 27.14 -23.69
C ILE A 86 1.15 28.04 -22.46
N VAL A 87 1.37 27.46 -21.29
CA VAL A 87 1.58 28.17 -20.02
C VAL A 87 2.85 29.03 -20.11
N GLU A 88 3.96 28.48 -20.60
CA GLU A 88 5.21 29.23 -20.76
C GLU A 88 5.08 30.35 -21.80
N GLU A 89 4.33 30.12 -22.88
CA GLU A 89 4.00 31.17 -23.85
C GLU A 89 3.19 32.30 -23.21
N VAL A 90 2.16 31.97 -22.43
CA VAL A 90 1.32 32.96 -21.72
C VAL A 90 2.19 33.80 -20.79
N LYS A 91 3.02 33.18 -19.94
CA LYS A 91 3.93 33.89 -19.03
C LYS A 91 4.86 34.85 -19.78
N ARG A 92 5.41 34.43 -20.91
CA ARG A 92 6.29 35.27 -21.72
C ARG A 92 5.55 36.49 -22.27
N GLN A 93 4.34 36.28 -22.80
CA GLN A 93 3.47 37.36 -23.31
C GLN A 93 3.02 38.31 -22.20
N GLU A 94 2.78 37.81 -20.98
CA GLU A 94 2.44 38.64 -19.82
C GLU A 94 3.57 39.60 -19.47
N GLU A 95 4.82 39.12 -19.42
CA GLU A 95 5.96 39.99 -19.15
C GLU A 95 6.19 40.99 -20.30
N GLU A 96 6.03 40.58 -21.56
CA GLU A 96 6.15 41.47 -22.71
C GLU A 96 5.10 42.59 -22.69
N VAL A 97 3.83 42.25 -22.42
CA VAL A 97 2.74 43.23 -22.26
C VAL A 97 3.02 44.16 -21.08
N LYS A 98 3.52 43.64 -19.97
CA LYS A 98 3.84 44.43 -18.78
C LYS A 98 4.95 45.45 -19.06
N VAL A 99 6.06 45.02 -19.66
CA VAL A 99 7.17 45.92 -20.05
C VAL A 99 6.68 46.98 -21.04
N PHE A 100 5.86 46.59 -22.01
CA PHE A 100 5.29 47.55 -22.97
C PHE A 100 4.33 48.54 -22.31
N HIS A 101 3.54 48.08 -21.35
CA HIS A 101 2.62 48.92 -20.57
C HIS A 101 3.38 49.95 -19.73
N GLU A 102 4.43 49.55 -19.03
CA GLU A 102 5.31 50.45 -18.27
C GLU A 102 5.93 51.53 -19.19
N ALA A 103 6.40 51.14 -20.38
CA ALA A 103 6.93 52.08 -21.37
C ALA A 103 5.85 53.05 -21.90
N TYR A 104 4.63 52.55 -22.12
CA TYR A 104 3.48 53.38 -22.51
C TYR A 104 3.14 54.42 -21.42
N ASP A 105 3.13 54.02 -20.15
CA ASP A 105 2.85 54.91 -19.03
C ASP A 105 3.89 56.02 -18.90
N CYS A 106 5.17 55.72 -19.16
CA CYS A 106 6.24 56.72 -19.24
C CYS A 106 5.95 57.77 -20.32
N ILE A 107 5.60 57.35 -21.54
CA ILE A 107 5.28 58.27 -22.65
C ILE A 107 4.04 59.12 -22.32
N VAL A 108 3.01 58.52 -21.70
CA VAL A 108 1.82 59.25 -21.23
C VAL A 108 2.18 60.28 -20.15
N ALA A 109 3.12 59.95 -19.26
CA ALA A 109 3.59 60.88 -18.23
C ALA A 109 4.38 62.05 -18.84
N GLU A 110 5.29 61.76 -19.78
CA GLU A 110 6.05 62.78 -20.54
C GLU A 110 5.12 63.72 -21.31
N ASP A 111 4.10 63.17 -22.00
CA ASP A 111 3.08 63.96 -22.70
C ASP A 111 2.33 64.91 -21.74
N LYS A 112 1.97 64.44 -20.54
CA LYS A 112 1.34 65.26 -19.50
C LYS A 112 2.28 66.35 -18.98
N ILE A 113 3.57 66.11 -18.91
CA ILE A 113 4.58 67.10 -18.49
C ILE A 113 4.64 68.24 -19.51
N LEU A 114 4.66 67.94 -20.82
CA LEU A 114 4.63 68.97 -21.88
C LEU A 114 3.43 69.92 -21.74
N ASP A 115 2.28 69.42 -21.29
CA ASP A 115 1.11 70.25 -21.04
C ASP A 115 1.24 71.15 -19.80
N LYS A 116 1.85 70.63 -18.72
CA LYS A 116 2.08 71.34 -17.46
C LYS A 116 3.16 72.41 -17.60
N ASP A 117 4.21 72.10 -18.34
CA ASP A 117 5.38 72.97 -18.48
C ASP A 117 5.17 74.06 -19.53
N PHE A 118 4.11 73.98 -20.36
CA PHE A 118 3.77 75.00 -21.35
C PHE A 118 3.85 76.43 -20.79
N ARG A 119 3.27 76.69 -19.60
CA ARG A 119 3.29 78.04 -19.01
C ARG A 119 4.68 78.47 -18.54
N LYS A 120 5.54 77.53 -18.15
CA LYS A 120 6.92 77.79 -17.73
C LYS A 120 7.78 78.24 -18.91
N ASP A 121 7.48 77.76 -20.12
CA ASP A 121 8.22 78.12 -21.35
C ASP A 121 7.93 79.55 -21.87
N PHE A 122 6.99 80.26 -21.24
CA PHE A 122 6.60 81.64 -21.57
C PHE A 122 6.61 82.58 -20.36
N PHE A 123 7.49 82.35 -19.38
CA PHE A 123 7.64 83.20 -18.20
C PHE A 123 8.00 84.66 -18.53
N ASP A 124 8.59 84.90 -19.70
CA ASP A 124 9.00 86.18 -20.28
C ASP A 124 7.86 86.94 -20.97
N VAL A 125 6.64 86.37 -21.01
CA VAL A 125 5.48 86.90 -21.73
C VAL A 125 4.35 87.28 -20.77
N PRO A 126 3.61 88.38 -20.98
CA PRO A 126 2.46 88.73 -20.15
C PRO A 126 1.40 87.62 -20.09
N ASN A 127 0.85 87.36 -18.89
CA ASN A 127 -0.10 86.26 -18.65
C ASN A 127 -1.33 86.26 -19.58
N SER A 128 -1.85 87.42 -19.96
CA SER A 128 -2.98 87.54 -20.89
C SER A 128 -2.67 86.99 -22.29
N VAL A 129 -1.43 87.13 -22.74
CA VAL A 129 -0.93 86.60 -24.01
C VAL A 129 -0.64 85.11 -23.87
N VAL A 130 -0.09 84.66 -22.73
CA VAL A 130 0.11 83.22 -22.43
C VAL A 130 -1.22 82.47 -22.42
N ASP A 131 -2.29 83.04 -21.89
CA ASP A 131 -3.63 82.44 -21.91
C ASP A 131 -4.21 82.33 -23.34
N ALA A 132 -3.96 83.34 -24.18
CA ALA A 132 -4.33 83.30 -25.59
C ALA A 132 -3.55 82.22 -26.36
N LEU A 133 -2.23 82.11 -26.12
CA LEU A 133 -1.38 81.07 -26.68
C LEU A 133 -1.80 79.68 -26.19
N TYR A 134 -2.16 79.51 -24.92
CA TYR A 134 -2.61 78.21 -24.40
C TYR A 134 -3.92 77.74 -25.07
N LYS A 135 -4.84 78.65 -25.40
CA LYS A 135 -6.03 78.31 -26.19
C LYS A 135 -5.67 77.80 -27.59
N LEU A 136 -4.67 78.42 -28.24
CA LEU A 136 -4.14 77.96 -29.53
C LEU A 136 -3.39 76.63 -29.38
N PHE A 137 -2.66 76.44 -28.28
CA PHE A 137 -1.94 75.22 -27.94
C PHE A 137 -2.87 74.03 -27.76
N LYS A 138 -4.11 74.22 -27.30
CA LYS A 138 -5.12 73.16 -27.18
C LYS A 138 -5.88 72.87 -28.46
N ARG A 139 -5.76 73.73 -29.48
CA ARG A 139 -6.42 73.53 -30.77
C ARG A 139 -5.72 72.42 -31.56
N ARG A 140 -6.49 71.50 -32.16
CA ARG A 140 -5.99 70.36 -32.93
C ARG A 140 -6.56 70.38 -34.36
N PRO A 141 -5.82 69.93 -35.37
CA PRO A 141 -6.36 69.65 -36.70
C PRO A 141 -7.48 68.61 -36.59
N ARG A 142 -8.63 68.87 -37.23
CA ARG A 142 -9.82 68.00 -37.16
C ARG A 142 -9.73 66.74 -38.04
N PHE A 143 -8.59 66.51 -38.71
CA PHE A 143 -8.50 65.61 -39.86
C PHE A 143 -8.01 64.18 -39.57
N VAL A 144 -7.53 63.88 -38.36
CA VAL A 144 -7.03 62.54 -38.06
C VAL A 144 -8.20 61.66 -37.61
N THR A 145 -8.77 60.88 -38.54
CA THR A 145 -9.79 59.89 -38.20
C THR A 145 -9.16 58.67 -37.51
N PRO A 146 -9.87 58.01 -36.57
CA PRO A 146 -9.37 56.78 -35.93
C PRO A 146 -8.99 55.69 -36.94
N THR A 147 -9.64 55.68 -38.11
CA THR A 147 -9.40 54.74 -39.21
C THR A 147 -8.02 54.90 -39.85
N ASP A 148 -7.47 56.12 -39.91
CA ASP A 148 -6.14 56.36 -40.49
C ASP A 148 -5.02 55.91 -39.54
N LEU A 149 -5.20 56.13 -38.23
CA LEU A 149 -4.29 55.66 -37.19
C LEU A 149 -4.25 54.12 -37.08
N LEU A 150 -5.39 53.45 -37.28
CA LEU A 150 -5.46 51.98 -37.29
C LEU A 150 -4.77 51.36 -38.51
N LYS A 151 -4.78 52.05 -39.66
CA LYS A 151 -4.03 51.62 -40.86
C LYS A 151 -2.53 51.78 -40.65
N GLU A 152 -2.12 52.87 -40.02
CA GLU A 152 -0.73 53.12 -39.62
C GLU A 152 -0.21 52.11 -38.60
N HIS A 153 -1.04 51.78 -37.63
CA HIS A 153 -0.76 50.72 -36.67
C HIS A 153 -0.47 49.36 -37.32
N ARG A 154 -1.29 48.94 -38.30
CA ARG A 154 -1.23 47.60 -38.89
C ARG A 154 -0.16 47.41 -39.98
N LEU A 155 0.38 48.49 -40.56
CA LEU A 155 1.22 48.45 -41.75
C LEU A 155 2.72 48.60 -41.47
N CYS A 156 3.19 48.31 -40.26
CA CYS A 156 4.60 48.45 -39.84
C CYS A 156 5.64 47.60 -40.63
N ALA A 157 5.27 46.98 -41.76
CA ALA A 157 6.18 46.28 -42.68
C ALA A 157 6.09 46.71 -44.17
N SER A 158 5.27 47.70 -44.56
CA SER A 158 5.29 48.26 -45.92
C SER A 158 4.77 49.71 -45.99
N LEU A 159 5.67 50.65 -46.30
CA LEU A 159 5.54 52.12 -46.45
C LEU A 159 4.25 52.67 -47.16
N PRO A 160 3.87 53.96 -46.97
CA PRO A 160 3.60 54.67 -45.73
C PRO A 160 2.11 55.12 -45.63
N PRO A 161 1.45 54.94 -44.49
CA PRO A 161 0.35 55.80 -44.11
C PRO A 161 0.91 57.13 -43.61
N ASP A 162 0.90 58.14 -44.48
CA ASP A 162 1.30 59.53 -44.22
C ASP A 162 0.33 60.24 -43.25
N ALA A 163 -0.11 59.61 -42.16
CA ALA A 163 -1.07 60.21 -41.23
C ALA A 163 -0.36 61.18 -40.28
N LEU A 164 0.85 60.82 -39.80
CA LEU A 164 1.73 61.75 -39.09
C LEU A 164 2.13 62.94 -39.97
N GLY A 165 2.59 62.70 -41.20
CA GLY A 165 3.00 63.77 -42.12
C GLY A 165 1.83 64.66 -42.56
N LYS A 166 0.63 64.11 -42.79
CA LYS A 166 -0.60 64.92 -42.99
C LYS A 166 -0.97 65.73 -41.75
N MET A 167 -0.80 65.17 -40.55
CA MET A 167 -1.06 65.88 -39.30
C MET A 167 -0.07 67.02 -39.08
N LEU A 168 1.22 66.80 -39.35
CA LEU A 168 2.27 67.81 -39.27
C LEU A 168 2.05 68.92 -40.31
N LYS A 169 1.69 68.56 -41.55
CA LYS A 169 1.34 69.53 -42.60
C LYS A 169 0.11 70.37 -42.24
N ALA A 170 -0.92 69.77 -41.66
CA ALA A 170 -2.08 70.51 -41.15
C ALA A 170 -1.72 71.39 -39.93
N MET A 171 -0.64 71.08 -39.21
CA MET A 171 -0.09 71.95 -38.17
C MET A 171 0.68 73.13 -38.77
N GLU A 172 1.42 72.95 -39.86
CA GLU A 172 2.07 74.06 -40.58
C GLU A 172 1.08 75.15 -40.98
N ASP A 173 -0.10 74.77 -41.47
CA ASP A 173 -1.18 75.73 -41.78
C ASP A 173 -1.65 76.51 -40.53
N LEU A 174 -1.73 75.85 -39.37
CA LEU A 174 -2.09 76.47 -38.09
C LEU A 174 -0.95 77.29 -37.48
N ASP A 175 0.30 77.00 -37.83
CA ASP A 175 1.52 77.72 -37.43
C ASP A 175 1.82 78.93 -38.34
N SER A 176 1.05 79.12 -39.43
CA SER A 176 1.19 80.26 -40.35
C SER A 176 1.23 81.60 -39.59
N PRO A 177 2.11 82.55 -39.99
CA PRO A 177 2.22 83.86 -39.35
C PRO A 177 0.91 84.67 -39.40
N GLU A 178 -0.02 84.33 -40.29
CA GLU A 178 -1.36 84.93 -40.37
C GLU A 178 -2.22 84.61 -39.14
N ASN A 179 -1.96 83.50 -38.45
CA ASN A 179 -2.67 83.08 -37.24
C ASN A 179 -2.04 83.64 -35.96
N MET A 180 -0.97 84.43 -36.06
CA MET A 180 -0.26 85.01 -34.94
C MET A 180 -1.09 86.13 -34.29
N PRO A 181 -1.23 86.17 -32.95
CA PRO A 181 -1.87 87.28 -32.27
C PRO A 181 -1.18 88.63 -32.57
N GLY A 182 -1.97 89.66 -32.87
CA GLY A 182 -1.45 90.98 -33.21
C GLY A 182 -0.58 91.57 -32.09
N GLY A 183 0.62 92.03 -32.45
CA GLY A 183 1.59 92.62 -31.51
C GLY A 183 2.51 91.61 -30.80
N LEU A 184 2.44 90.32 -31.12
CA LEU A 184 3.36 89.31 -30.61
C LEU A 184 4.72 89.37 -31.35
N ASN A 185 5.82 89.19 -30.62
CA ASN A 185 7.15 89.09 -31.22
C ASN A 185 7.26 87.78 -32.05
N PRO A 186 7.71 87.84 -33.33
CA PRO A 186 7.91 86.65 -34.17
C PRO A 186 8.73 85.52 -33.51
N SER A 187 9.74 85.84 -32.71
CA SER A 187 10.55 84.84 -32.01
C SER A 187 9.78 84.07 -30.94
N ILE A 188 8.79 84.70 -30.30
CA ILE A 188 7.89 84.04 -29.33
C ILE A 188 6.92 83.12 -30.06
N TRP A 189 6.45 83.52 -31.25
CA TRP A 189 5.59 82.70 -32.10
C TRP A 189 6.31 81.45 -32.61
N GLU A 190 7.55 81.55 -33.08
CA GLU A 190 8.35 80.39 -33.49
C GLU A 190 8.55 79.38 -32.35
N ARG A 191 8.85 79.87 -31.14
CA ARG A 191 8.97 79.04 -29.93
C ARG A 191 7.65 78.32 -29.61
N PHE A 192 6.52 79.02 -29.72
CA PHE A 192 5.20 78.45 -29.56
C PHE A 192 4.90 77.34 -30.59
N CYS A 193 5.18 77.58 -31.86
CA CYS A 193 4.98 76.61 -32.92
C CYS A 193 5.82 75.34 -32.68
N ALA A 194 7.07 75.49 -32.24
CA ALA A 194 7.94 74.36 -31.88
C ALA A 194 7.35 73.51 -30.73
N ILE A 195 6.97 74.15 -29.61
CA ILE A 195 6.37 73.46 -28.45
C ILE A 195 5.05 72.76 -28.84
N ARG A 196 4.21 73.42 -29.65
CA ARG A 196 2.96 72.83 -30.15
C ARG A 196 3.20 71.60 -31.01
N ARG A 197 4.19 71.61 -31.92
CA ARG A 197 4.52 70.44 -32.76
C ARG A 197 5.05 69.29 -31.92
N THR A 198 5.94 69.55 -30.96
CA THR A 198 6.43 68.51 -30.02
C THR A 198 5.29 67.87 -29.24
N LYS A 199 4.32 68.67 -28.77
CA LYS A 199 3.12 68.15 -28.09
C LYS A 199 2.28 67.26 -29.01
N VAL A 200 2.05 67.68 -30.26
CA VAL A 200 1.23 66.95 -31.23
C VAL A 200 1.88 65.61 -31.60
N GLU A 201 3.20 65.58 -31.78
CA GLU A 201 3.96 64.35 -32.00
C GLU A 201 3.82 63.40 -30.80
N SER A 202 4.01 63.91 -29.57
CA SER A 202 3.86 63.12 -28.35
C SER A 202 2.45 62.52 -28.19
N GLU A 203 1.40 63.31 -28.44
CA GLU A 203 0.01 62.82 -28.43
C GLU A 203 -0.25 61.73 -29.49
N HIS A 204 0.38 61.84 -30.65
CA HIS A 204 0.28 60.82 -31.70
C HIS A 204 0.99 59.53 -31.31
N GLN A 205 2.21 59.63 -30.74
CA GLN A 205 2.95 58.48 -30.19
C GLN A 205 2.15 57.77 -29.09
N VAL A 206 1.55 58.52 -28.16
CA VAL A 206 0.64 57.96 -27.13
C VAL A 206 -0.49 57.16 -27.77
N LYS A 207 -1.15 57.71 -28.81
CA LYS A 207 -2.27 57.03 -29.50
C LYS A 207 -1.83 55.75 -30.20
N LEU A 208 -0.69 55.76 -30.91
CA LEU A 208 -0.17 54.58 -31.58
C LEU A 208 0.20 53.48 -30.58
N LYS A 209 0.93 53.84 -29.51
CA LYS A 209 1.30 52.90 -28.44
C LYS A 209 0.08 52.34 -27.71
N ALA A 210 -0.97 53.15 -27.51
CA ALA A 210 -2.23 52.68 -26.93
C ALA A 210 -2.91 51.62 -27.81
N LEU A 211 -2.89 51.79 -29.15
CA LEU A 211 -3.40 50.78 -30.09
C LEU A 211 -2.58 49.49 -30.04
N THR A 212 -1.25 49.60 -30.00
CA THR A 212 -0.36 48.42 -29.90
C THR A 212 -0.61 47.67 -28.60
N LEU A 213 -0.68 48.39 -27.47
CA LEU A 213 -0.97 47.79 -26.18
C LEU A 213 -2.32 47.06 -26.18
N ALA A 214 -3.35 47.65 -26.80
CA ALA A 214 -4.66 47.00 -26.92
C ALA A 214 -4.60 45.71 -27.76
N GLU A 215 -3.84 45.69 -28.86
CA GLU A 215 -3.64 44.48 -29.66
C GLU A 215 -2.86 43.39 -28.92
N MET A 216 -1.80 43.76 -28.19
CA MET A 216 -1.03 42.82 -27.35
C MET A 216 -1.90 42.25 -26.22
N GLN A 217 -2.71 43.08 -25.56
CA GLN A 217 -3.66 42.64 -24.54
C GLN A 217 -4.72 41.68 -25.10
N ALA A 218 -5.24 41.96 -26.29
CA ALA A 218 -6.18 41.06 -26.97
C ALA A 218 -5.54 39.72 -27.38
N PHE A 219 -4.27 39.74 -27.81
CA PHE A 219 -3.51 38.52 -28.08
C PHE A 219 -3.29 37.70 -26.81
N LEU A 220 -2.82 38.34 -25.74
CA LEU A 220 -2.62 37.70 -24.43
C LEU A 220 -3.93 37.09 -23.90
N GLN A 221 -5.05 37.79 -24.04
CA GLN A 221 -6.35 37.25 -23.63
C GLN A 221 -6.71 35.97 -24.40
N ARG A 222 -6.51 35.93 -25.73
CA ARG A 222 -6.73 34.72 -26.52
C ARG A 222 -5.85 33.56 -26.05
N ARG A 223 -4.59 33.83 -25.71
CA ARG A 223 -3.66 32.82 -25.20
C ARG A 223 -4.08 32.27 -23.83
N ARG A 224 -4.57 33.11 -22.92
CA ARG A 224 -5.16 32.66 -21.64
C ARG A 224 -6.43 31.83 -21.83
N ASP A 225 -7.25 32.15 -22.83
CA ASP A 225 -8.44 31.37 -23.13
C ASP A 225 -8.06 29.99 -23.70
N GLU A 226 -7.01 29.90 -24.52
CA GLU A 226 -6.42 28.64 -24.99
C GLU A 226 -5.83 27.80 -23.85
N GLU A 227 -5.13 28.43 -22.90
CA GLU A 227 -4.61 27.79 -21.69
C GLU A 227 -5.73 27.14 -20.87
N LYS A 228 -6.80 27.89 -20.58
CA LYS A 228 -7.98 27.38 -19.86
C LYS A 228 -8.68 26.25 -20.62
N ALA A 229 -8.77 26.35 -21.94
CA ALA A 229 -9.35 25.31 -22.77
C ALA A 229 -8.52 24.01 -22.72
N ALA A 230 -7.19 24.13 -22.77
CA ALA A 230 -6.27 22.99 -22.63
C ALA A 230 -6.37 22.34 -21.24
N GLU A 231 -6.44 23.15 -20.18
CA GLU A 231 -6.62 22.67 -18.80
C GLU A 231 -7.93 21.88 -18.64
N GLN A 232 -9.04 22.40 -19.19
CA GLN A 232 -10.32 21.72 -19.14
C GLN A 232 -10.32 20.42 -19.97
N GLU A 233 -9.64 20.38 -21.11
CA GLU A 233 -9.50 19.17 -21.92
C GLU A 233 -8.76 18.07 -21.15
N ILE A 234 -7.67 18.42 -20.48
CA ILE A 234 -6.90 17.49 -19.63
C ILE A 234 -7.74 16.96 -18.48
N LYS A 235 -8.50 17.82 -17.80
CA LYS A 235 -9.41 17.40 -16.73
C LYS A 235 -10.46 16.40 -17.23
N ASN A 236 -11.07 16.67 -18.39
CA ASN A 236 -12.07 15.78 -18.99
C ASN A 236 -11.46 14.42 -19.39
N LEU A 237 -10.24 14.42 -19.92
CA LEU A 237 -9.51 13.19 -20.26
C LEU A 237 -9.18 12.35 -19.03
N SER A 238 -8.76 13.00 -17.93
CA SER A 238 -8.49 12.33 -16.65
C SER A 238 -9.74 11.65 -16.10
N GLU A 239 -10.89 12.32 -16.12
CA GLU A 239 -12.18 11.74 -15.70
C GLU A 239 -12.58 10.55 -16.59
N LYS A 240 -12.41 10.67 -17.91
CA LYS A 240 -12.70 9.58 -18.85
C LYS A 240 -11.78 8.37 -18.63
N ASN A 241 -10.51 8.59 -18.34
CA ASN A 241 -9.55 7.53 -18.03
C ASN A 241 -9.90 6.83 -16.71
N ARG A 242 -10.38 7.56 -15.70
CA ARG A 242 -10.89 6.97 -14.46
C ARG A 242 -12.03 6.00 -14.73
N LEU A 243 -12.97 6.35 -15.62
CA LEU A 243 -14.08 5.44 -15.99
C LEU A 243 -13.61 4.20 -16.76
N LEU A 244 -12.53 4.30 -17.53
CA LEU A 244 -11.94 3.14 -18.24
C LEU A 244 -11.21 2.20 -17.29
N THR A 245 -10.62 2.73 -16.21
CA THR A 245 -9.92 1.94 -15.20
C THR A 245 -10.83 1.42 -14.09
N ASP A 246 -11.92 2.13 -13.79
CA ASP A 246 -12.96 1.76 -12.84
C ASP A 246 -14.09 0.98 -13.53
N THR A 247 -13.74 -0.20 -14.04
CA THR A 247 -14.71 -1.09 -14.68
C THR A 247 -15.48 -1.88 -13.62
N MET A 248 -16.79 -1.68 -13.55
CA MET A 248 -17.68 -2.52 -12.75
C MET A 248 -17.65 -3.96 -13.26
N VAL A 249 -17.13 -4.88 -12.44
CA VAL A 249 -17.14 -6.32 -12.72
C VAL A 249 -18.21 -6.98 -11.87
N GLN A 250 -19.19 -7.61 -12.53
CA GLN A 250 -20.17 -8.43 -11.83
C GLN A 250 -19.54 -9.74 -11.39
N VAL A 251 -19.40 -9.94 -10.07
CA VAL A 251 -18.90 -11.18 -9.49
C VAL A 251 -20.06 -11.98 -8.90
N ILE A 252 -20.35 -13.13 -9.50
CA ILE A 252 -21.37 -14.06 -8.98
C ILE A 252 -20.72 -14.95 -7.92
N LEU A 253 -21.15 -14.81 -6.67
CA LEU A 253 -20.62 -15.57 -5.53
C LEU A 253 -21.60 -16.68 -5.12
N LYS A 254 -21.08 -17.86 -4.75
CA LYS A 254 -21.91 -18.97 -4.25
C LYS A 254 -22.23 -18.79 -2.76
N GLN A 255 -23.34 -19.38 -2.31
CA GLN A 255 -23.71 -19.42 -0.89
C GLN A 255 -22.57 -20.01 -0.04
N GLY A 256 -22.19 -19.32 1.04
CA GLY A 256 -21.05 -19.67 1.90
C GLY A 256 -19.71 -19.02 1.52
N GLN A 257 -19.63 -18.28 0.41
CA GLN A 257 -18.49 -17.40 0.09
C GLN A 257 -18.72 -15.94 0.52
N VAL A 258 -19.95 -15.62 0.90
CA VAL A 258 -20.38 -14.34 1.47
C VAL A 258 -21.08 -14.68 2.78
N GLU A 259 -20.58 -14.13 3.88
CA GLU A 259 -21.25 -14.20 5.17
C GLU A 259 -22.00 -12.88 5.37
N LEU A 260 -23.33 -12.95 5.29
CA LEU A 260 -24.21 -11.83 5.63
C LEU A 260 -24.67 -12.03 7.07
N SER A 261 -24.66 -10.97 7.86
CA SER A 261 -25.31 -10.99 9.17
C SER A 261 -26.82 -11.16 8.95
N ALA A 262 -27.39 -12.23 9.49
CA ALA A 262 -28.79 -12.62 9.28
C ALA A 262 -29.81 -11.74 10.04
N THR A 263 -29.48 -10.46 10.25
CA THR A 263 -30.17 -9.60 11.21
C THR A 263 -31.37 -8.87 10.61
N ASP A 264 -31.42 -8.68 9.28
CA ASP A 264 -32.47 -7.88 8.62
C ASP A 264 -33.23 -8.65 7.52
N LEU A 265 -34.54 -8.37 7.41
CA LEU A 265 -35.44 -8.94 6.38
C LEU A 265 -35.09 -8.48 4.96
N THR A 266 -34.26 -7.45 4.81
CA THR A 266 -33.74 -6.95 3.55
C THR A 266 -32.22 -7.07 3.56
N VAL A 267 -31.68 -7.88 2.66
CA VAL A 267 -30.23 -8.10 2.56
C VAL A 267 -29.60 -6.86 1.92
N ASP A 268 -28.90 -6.06 2.74
CA ASP A 268 -28.08 -4.96 2.26
C ASP A 268 -26.70 -5.47 1.85
N TYR A 269 -26.26 -5.10 0.65
CA TYR A 269 -24.99 -5.51 0.06
C TYR A 269 -23.97 -4.35 0.01
N THR A 270 -24.30 -3.18 0.56
CA THR A 270 -23.44 -1.99 0.50
C THR A 270 -22.15 -2.11 1.30
N ASP A 271 -22.13 -2.87 2.39
CA ASP A 271 -20.97 -3.02 3.29
C ASP A 271 -20.12 -4.27 3.03
N LEU A 272 -20.23 -4.90 1.85
CA LEU A 272 -19.45 -6.08 1.52
C LEU A 272 -18.02 -5.75 1.12
N ILE A 273 -17.06 -6.28 1.89
CA ILE A 273 -15.63 -6.13 1.61
C ILE A 273 -15.06 -7.44 1.06
N LEU A 274 -14.42 -7.37 -0.11
CA LEU A 274 -13.74 -8.52 -0.72
C LEU A 274 -12.33 -8.67 -0.13
N TYR A 275 -12.11 -9.75 0.64
CA TYR A 275 -10.79 -10.08 1.16
C TYR A 275 -10.13 -11.23 0.38
N HIS A 276 -8.81 -11.17 0.24
CA HIS A 276 -8.05 -12.27 -0.34
C HIS A 276 -8.10 -13.50 0.57
N ARG A 277 -8.29 -14.68 -0.05
CA ARG A 277 -8.45 -15.96 0.66
C ARG A 277 -7.31 -16.29 1.63
N SER A 278 -6.09 -15.80 1.36
CA SER A 278 -4.94 -16.01 2.24
C SER A 278 -5.18 -15.52 3.67
N VAL A 279 -5.96 -14.44 3.86
CA VAL A 279 -6.24 -13.87 5.17
C VAL A 279 -7.08 -14.85 6.00
N VAL A 280 -8.14 -15.40 5.40
CA VAL A 280 -9.00 -16.41 6.03
C VAL A 280 -8.23 -17.69 6.31
N ASP A 281 -7.44 -18.16 5.35
CA ASP A 281 -6.64 -19.38 5.52
C ASP A 281 -5.54 -19.21 6.58
N HIS A 282 -4.96 -18.01 6.71
CA HIS A 282 -4.02 -17.68 7.78
C HIS A 282 -4.70 -17.71 9.15
N LEU A 283 -5.87 -17.08 9.29
CA LEU A 283 -6.63 -17.09 10.53
C LEU A 283 -7.03 -18.52 10.92
N ARG A 284 -7.48 -19.35 9.97
CA ARG A 284 -7.79 -20.76 10.21
C ARG A 284 -6.59 -21.56 10.70
N LYS A 285 -5.39 -21.28 10.17
CA LYS A 285 -4.15 -21.90 10.66
C LYS A 285 -3.87 -21.47 12.11
N GLN A 286 -3.98 -20.18 12.42
CA GLN A 286 -3.79 -19.69 13.80
C GLN A 286 -4.77 -20.33 14.79
N ILE A 287 -6.06 -20.37 14.45
CA ILE A 287 -7.10 -21.01 15.29
C ILE A 287 -6.75 -22.48 15.56
N ARG A 288 -6.29 -23.20 14.54
CA ARG A 288 -5.87 -24.61 14.69
C ARG A 288 -4.66 -24.75 15.60
N MET A 289 -3.63 -23.94 15.41
CA MET A 289 -2.43 -23.96 16.27
C MET A 289 -2.78 -23.68 17.74
N LEU A 290 -3.60 -22.66 17.99
CA LEU A 290 -4.06 -22.33 19.35
C LEU A 290 -4.89 -23.46 19.96
N GLY A 291 -5.73 -24.13 19.15
CA GLY A 291 -6.49 -25.30 19.57
C GLY A 291 -5.58 -26.47 19.98
N GLU A 292 -4.56 -26.76 19.16
CA GLU A 292 -3.58 -27.81 19.44
C GLU A 292 -2.77 -27.51 20.71
N GLU A 293 -2.34 -26.26 20.91
CA GLU A 293 -1.62 -25.83 22.12
C GLU A 293 -2.49 -25.95 23.38
N LYS A 294 -3.78 -25.57 23.28
CA LYS A 294 -4.74 -25.74 24.38
C LYS A 294 -4.91 -27.21 24.74
N ILE A 295 -5.07 -28.10 23.75
CA ILE A 295 -5.19 -29.54 23.97
C ILE A 295 -3.92 -30.10 24.61
N ALA A 296 -2.73 -29.73 24.11
CA ALA A 296 -1.45 -30.16 24.68
C ALA A 296 -1.32 -29.76 26.16
N THR A 297 -1.73 -28.53 26.49
CA THR A 297 -1.76 -28.03 27.87
C THR A 297 -2.75 -28.81 28.74
N MET A 298 -3.94 -29.11 28.21
CA MET A 298 -4.94 -29.92 28.91
C MET A 298 -4.43 -31.34 29.20
N VAL A 299 -3.74 -31.97 28.25
CA VAL A 299 -3.13 -33.30 28.44
C VAL A 299 -2.07 -33.26 29.54
N LYS A 300 -1.13 -32.30 29.49
CA LYS A 300 -0.13 -32.12 30.55
C LYS A 300 -0.77 -31.96 31.93
N ARG A 301 -1.81 -31.13 32.05
CA ARG A 301 -2.55 -30.97 33.32
C ARG A 301 -3.20 -32.26 33.79
N LYS A 302 -3.76 -33.05 32.86
CA LYS A 302 -4.36 -34.36 33.17
C LYS A 302 -3.32 -35.32 33.76
N ASP A 303 -2.13 -35.39 33.14
CA ASP A 303 -1.10 -36.33 33.54
C ASP A 303 -0.44 -35.95 34.87
N VAL A 304 -0.24 -34.65 35.12
CA VAL A 304 0.19 -34.14 36.44
C VAL A 304 -0.82 -34.56 37.51
N ARG A 305 -2.12 -34.35 37.27
CA ARG A 305 -3.17 -34.74 38.23
C ARG A 305 -3.18 -36.25 38.49
N LYS A 306 -3.00 -37.06 37.45
CA LYS A 306 -2.89 -38.52 37.59
C LYS A 306 -1.67 -38.89 38.46
N GLY A 307 -0.53 -38.25 38.24
CA GLY A 307 0.68 -38.44 39.04
C GLY A 307 0.49 -38.04 40.51
N THR A 308 -0.15 -36.90 40.78
CA THR A 308 -0.46 -36.47 42.15
C THR A 308 -1.33 -37.50 42.87
N ILE A 309 -2.40 -38.00 42.24
CA ILE A 309 -3.28 -39.01 42.84
C ILE A 309 -2.51 -40.30 43.16
N GLN A 310 -1.62 -40.73 42.26
CA GLN A 310 -0.80 -41.92 42.47
C GLN A 310 0.15 -41.74 43.66
N LEU A 311 0.86 -40.62 43.73
CA LEU A 311 1.77 -40.31 44.84
C LEU A 311 1.03 -40.19 46.18
N GLU A 312 -0.17 -39.59 46.20
CA GLU A 312 -1.01 -39.53 47.39
C GLU A 312 -1.41 -40.93 47.89
N TRP A 313 -1.74 -41.83 46.97
CA TRP A 313 -2.06 -43.22 47.30
C TRP A 313 -0.83 -43.94 47.87
N GLU A 314 0.33 -43.85 47.22
CA GLU A 314 1.58 -44.45 47.69
C GLU A 314 1.98 -43.94 49.08
N HIS A 315 1.87 -42.62 49.30
CA HIS A 315 2.12 -42.02 50.60
C HIS A 315 1.15 -42.55 51.67
N LYS A 316 -0.13 -42.76 51.34
CA LYS A 316 -1.10 -43.35 52.27
C LYS A 316 -0.76 -44.80 52.61
N VAL A 317 -0.30 -45.59 51.64
CA VAL A 317 0.16 -46.97 51.85
C VAL A 317 1.38 -47.01 52.78
N LEU A 318 2.39 -46.17 52.51
CA LEU A 318 3.59 -46.10 53.34
C LEU A 318 3.28 -45.66 54.78
N ARG A 319 2.40 -44.67 54.98
CA ARG A 319 1.95 -44.29 56.33
C ARG A 319 1.29 -45.46 57.07
N LYS A 320 0.41 -46.22 56.41
CA LYS A 320 -0.20 -47.41 57.00
C LYS A 320 0.84 -48.47 57.35
N LYS A 321 1.90 -48.60 56.55
CA LYS A 321 3.01 -49.52 56.85
C LYS A 321 3.82 -49.08 58.07
N ILE A 322 4.05 -47.78 58.23
CA ILE A 322 4.70 -47.21 59.41
C ILE A 322 3.87 -47.49 60.67
N GLU A 323 2.54 -47.27 60.59
CA GLU A 323 1.61 -47.59 61.69
C GLU A 323 1.68 -49.08 62.07
N ASP A 324 1.59 -50.00 61.11
CA ASP A 324 1.70 -51.47 61.32
C ASP A 324 3.02 -51.85 62.00
N LEU A 325 4.14 -51.26 61.58
CA LEU A 325 5.45 -51.49 62.19
C LEU A 325 5.53 -50.96 63.62
N HIS A 326 4.95 -49.79 63.89
CA HIS A 326 4.89 -49.22 65.23
C HIS A 326 4.04 -50.08 66.17
N ASP A 327 2.92 -50.62 65.69
CA ASP A 327 2.06 -51.54 66.44
C ASP A 327 2.77 -52.85 66.76
N LYS A 328 3.48 -53.42 65.78
CA LYS A 328 4.32 -54.61 66.00
C LYS A 328 5.40 -54.36 67.04
N ALA A 329 6.09 -53.22 66.97
CA ALA A 329 7.10 -52.86 67.96
C ALA A 329 6.50 -52.71 69.38
N ARG A 330 5.31 -52.08 69.50
CA ARG A 330 4.58 -51.99 70.76
C ARG A 330 4.18 -53.36 71.30
N ASN A 331 3.65 -54.24 70.44
CA ASN A 331 3.27 -55.60 70.82
C ASN A 331 4.48 -56.40 71.32
N ILE A 332 5.63 -56.31 70.64
CA ILE A 332 6.87 -56.94 71.09
C ILE A 332 7.29 -56.43 72.47
N LYS A 333 7.22 -55.10 72.71
CA LYS A 333 7.53 -54.52 74.03
C LYS A 333 6.54 -54.97 75.12
N MET A 334 5.28 -55.20 74.77
CA MET A 334 4.24 -55.62 75.72
C MET A 334 4.19 -57.14 75.95
N LEU A 335 4.91 -57.94 75.16
CA LEU A 335 5.04 -59.38 75.41
C LEU A 335 5.69 -59.62 76.77
N ARG A 336 4.86 -60.01 77.75
CA ARG A 336 5.32 -60.52 79.04
C ARG A 336 5.49 -62.03 78.92
N LEU A 337 6.73 -62.51 79.06
CA LEU A 337 7.01 -63.94 79.20
C LEU A 337 6.27 -64.49 80.43
N SER A 338 5.59 -65.63 80.29
CA SER A 338 4.96 -66.33 81.43
C SER A 338 6.02 -66.75 82.46
N GLU A 339 5.63 -66.98 83.72
CA GLU A 339 6.58 -67.43 84.76
C GLU A 339 7.33 -68.71 84.37
N GLU A 340 6.63 -69.66 83.75
CA GLU A 340 7.23 -70.90 83.22
C GLU A 340 8.29 -70.61 82.15
N GLN A 341 8.01 -69.67 81.23
CA GLN A 341 8.98 -69.27 80.21
C GLN A 341 10.19 -68.57 80.82
N ARG A 342 10.00 -67.74 81.85
CA ARG A 342 11.12 -67.10 82.57
C ARG A 342 12.01 -68.13 83.25
N HIS A 343 11.40 -69.09 83.95
CA HIS A 343 12.12 -70.20 84.56
C HIS A 343 12.91 -70.99 83.52
N MET A 344 12.31 -71.30 82.37
CA MET A 344 13.00 -72.01 81.28
C MET A 344 14.19 -71.22 80.73
N THR A 345 14.09 -69.90 80.53
CA THR A 345 15.24 -69.08 80.10
C THR A 345 16.39 -69.09 81.11
N VAL A 346 16.09 -69.00 82.41
CA VAL A 346 17.11 -69.04 83.47
C VAL A 346 17.75 -70.42 83.54
N ILE A 347 16.96 -71.49 83.47
CA ILE A 347 17.44 -72.87 83.45
C ILE A 347 18.32 -73.11 82.22
N MET A 348 17.92 -72.66 81.02
CA MET A 348 18.76 -72.79 79.83
C MET A 348 20.09 -72.05 79.97
N PHE A 349 20.10 -70.84 80.54
CA PHE A 349 21.35 -70.11 80.80
C PHE A 349 22.26 -70.86 81.77
N LEU A 350 21.70 -71.42 82.85
CA LEU A 350 22.46 -72.23 83.82
C LEU A 350 23.00 -73.52 83.19
N PHE A 351 22.19 -74.24 82.41
CA PHE A 351 22.63 -75.44 81.70
C PHE A 351 23.76 -75.13 80.72
N TYR A 352 23.66 -74.03 79.98
CA TYR A 352 24.72 -73.62 79.03
C TYR A 352 26.02 -73.27 79.76
N SER A 353 25.92 -72.57 80.90
CA SER A 353 27.07 -72.24 81.74
C SER A 353 27.73 -73.49 82.32
N VAL A 354 26.95 -74.44 82.84
CA VAL A 354 27.45 -75.72 83.39
C VAL A 354 28.08 -76.58 82.29
N PHE A 355 27.45 -76.66 81.12
CA PHE A 355 27.98 -77.41 79.98
C PHE A 355 29.34 -76.85 79.52
N CYS A 356 29.48 -75.52 79.41
CA CYS A 356 30.76 -74.89 79.11
C CYS A 356 31.83 -75.20 80.17
N LEU A 357 31.47 -75.21 81.45
CA LEU A 357 32.39 -75.54 82.55
C LEU A 357 32.88 -77.00 82.50
N LEU A 358 31.97 -77.94 82.29
CA LEU A 358 32.30 -79.36 82.14
C LEU A 358 33.20 -79.61 80.93
N HIS A 359 32.94 -78.91 79.81
CA HIS A 359 33.77 -79.01 78.62
C HIS A 359 35.19 -78.49 78.86
N LEU A 360 35.35 -77.40 79.62
CA LEU A 360 36.67 -76.90 80.03
C LEU A 360 37.41 -77.91 80.92
N ILE A 361 36.73 -78.52 81.89
CA ILE A 361 37.31 -79.53 82.78
C ILE A 361 37.78 -80.75 81.99
N PHE A 362 36.96 -81.23 81.04
CA PHE A 362 37.33 -82.36 80.19
C PHE A 362 38.57 -82.06 79.33
N LEU A 363 38.65 -80.85 78.76
CA LEU A 363 39.84 -80.41 78.02
C LEU A 363 41.09 -80.34 78.93
N TYR A 364 40.95 -79.91 80.18
CA TYR A 364 42.06 -79.89 81.13
C TYR A 364 42.59 -81.30 81.44
N PHE A 365 41.71 -82.24 81.75
CA PHE A 365 42.11 -83.63 82.06
C PHE A 365 42.72 -84.35 80.86
N THR A 366 42.14 -84.17 79.67
CA THR A 366 42.72 -84.76 78.45
C THR A 366 44.10 -84.19 78.14
N SER A 367 44.33 -82.90 78.38
CA SER A 367 45.67 -82.28 78.26
C SER A 367 46.68 -82.85 79.25
N GLN A 368 46.30 -83.03 80.53
CA GLN A 368 47.15 -83.66 81.56
C GLN A 368 47.53 -85.11 81.20
N ILE A 369 46.58 -85.91 80.70
CA ILE A 369 46.83 -87.30 80.28
C ILE A 369 47.79 -87.35 79.08
N LEU A 370 47.64 -86.44 78.12
CA LEU A 370 48.56 -86.31 76.98
C LEU A 370 49.97 -85.89 77.43
N LEU A 371 50.08 -85.03 78.44
CA LEU A 371 51.36 -84.62 79.02
C LEU A 371 52.07 -85.81 79.70
N MET A 372 51.36 -86.60 80.50
CA MET A 372 51.91 -87.79 81.15
C MET A 372 52.34 -88.88 80.15
N LYS A 373 51.59 -89.07 79.07
CA LYS A 373 52.01 -89.98 77.99
C LYS A 373 53.29 -89.50 77.30
N ARG A 374 53.48 -88.19 77.18
CA ARG A 374 54.69 -87.60 76.55
C ARG A 374 55.94 -87.73 77.42
N THR A 375 55.82 -87.73 78.75
CA THR A 375 56.96 -87.87 79.66
C THR A 375 57.42 -89.32 79.84
N ASN A 376 56.52 -90.31 79.76
CA ASN A 376 56.88 -91.73 79.91
C ASN A 376 57.54 -92.37 78.68
N LEU A 377 57.55 -91.70 77.53
CA LEU A 377 58.18 -92.20 76.30
C LEU A 377 59.68 -91.88 76.18
N ASN A 378 60.30 -91.23 77.18
CA ASN A 378 61.68 -90.72 77.09
C ASN A 378 62.74 -91.42 77.98
N TRP A 379 62.46 -92.61 78.54
CA TRP A 379 63.49 -93.45 79.18
C TRP A 379 63.45 -94.87 78.59
N GLY A 380 64.33 -95.08 77.62
CA GLY A 380 64.47 -96.31 76.83
C GLY A 380 65.58 -96.18 75.78
N SER A 381 66.77 -95.74 76.20
CA SER A 381 68.08 -96.17 75.69
C SER A 381 69.09 -96.12 76.82
#